data_AF-A0A7X7Q9G4-F1
#
_entry.id   AF-A0A7X7Q9G4-F1
#
_cell.length_a   1.000
_cell.length_b   1.000
_cell.length_c   1.000
_cell.angle_alpha   90.00
_cell.angle_beta   90.00
_cell.angle_gamma   90.00
#
_symmetry.space_group_name_H-M   'P 1'
#
loop_
_entity.id
_entity.type
_entity.pdbx_description
1 polymer ?
#
loop_
_entity_poly.entity_id
_entity_poly.type
_entity_poly.pdbx_seq_one_letter_code
_entity_poly.pdbx_strand_id
1 'polypeptide(L)'
;MRLHLILPRVNPSEIISPTCCPYCGGAYLRLHQVVSKQLRDTVYPWVKAYRYQYLRCQRTWRVYPQGVSGAQTSQRVKGLAVLLYLLGLSYGATSLTLEALGVSMCKTRVYDIVQAAAERVPGMTRSGVFSGIRTPALGSDVTKVRCAGQWLCLGLSVDDITGLVLTVDGLSGEDAETLQAWLTPIVRSVGARLLISDDADAFKQVAEGLALDHQVCKSHVLRNTEALIETLT
;
A
#
# COMPACT_ATOMS: atom_id res chain seq x y z
N MET A 1 -16.97 3.11 5.48
CA MET A 1 -15.88 2.22 5.00
C MET A 1 -15.72 1.05 5.96
N ARG A 2 -15.88 -0.21 5.51
CA ARG A 2 -15.66 -1.42 6.32
C ARG A 2 -14.39 -2.10 5.81
N LEU A 3 -13.28 -1.98 6.55
CA LEU A 3 -12.01 -2.61 6.18
C LEU A 3 -11.95 -4.03 6.73
N HIS A 4 -11.78 -5.02 5.86
CA HIS A 4 -11.42 -6.38 6.24
C HIS A 4 -9.90 -6.51 6.27
N LEU A 5 -9.34 -6.53 7.48
CA LEU A 5 -7.90 -6.49 7.70
C LEU A 5 -7.37 -7.91 7.94
N ILE A 6 -6.53 -8.39 7.04
CA ILE A 6 -5.89 -9.71 7.14
C ILE A 6 -4.40 -9.52 7.41
N LEU A 7 -3.99 -9.73 8.65
CA LEU A 7 -2.57 -9.74 9.02
C LEU A 7 -1.93 -11.10 8.73
N PRO A 8 -0.64 -11.14 8.38
CA PRO A 8 0.09 -12.39 8.23
C PRO A 8 -0.05 -13.28 9.47
N ARG A 9 -0.33 -14.58 9.25
CA ARG A 9 -0.42 -15.56 10.34
C ARG A 9 0.98 -15.95 10.80
N VAL A 10 1.13 -16.13 12.12
CA VAL A 10 2.31 -16.75 12.74
C VAL A 10 1.85 -18.04 13.38
N ASN A 11 2.39 -19.17 12.91
CA ASN A 11 2.07 -20.49 13.41
C ASN A 11 3.37 -21.20 13.87
N PRO A 12 3.71 -21.16 15.16
CA PRO A 12 4.95 -21.74 15.68
C PRO A 12 5.12 -23.24 15.46
N SER A 13 4.02 -23.97 15.24
CA SER A 13 4.00 -25.41 15.03
C SER A 13 4.24 -25.80 13.56
N GLU A 14 4.08 -24.86 12.64
CA GLU A 14 4.17 -25.11 11.19
C GLU A 14 5.54 -24.74 10.67
N ILE A 15 6.47 -25.70 10.71
CA ILE A 15 7.83 -25.58 10.17
C ILE A 15 7.99 -26.57 9.03
N ILE A 16 8.16 -26.06 7.81
CA ILE A 16 8.38 -26.89 6.63
C ILE A 16 9.83 -27.39 6.64
N SER A 17 9.99 -28.71 6.60
CA SER A 17 11.32 -29.31 6.50
C SER A 17 11.90 -29.08 5.09
N PRO A 18 13.16 -28.63 4.97
CA PRO A 18 13.78 -28.44 3.68
C PRO A 18 14.02 -29.80 3.01
N THR A 19 13.87 -29.85 1.69
CA THR A 19 14.17 -31.04 0.87
C THR A 19 15.57 -31.01 0.26
N CYS A 20 16.16 -29.81 0.13
CA CYS A 20 17.49 -29.63 -0.44
C CYS A 20 18.29 -28.54 0.28
N CYS A 21 19.62 -28.57 0.09
CA CYS A 21 20.53 -27.55 0.57
C CYS A 21 20.38 -26.28 -0.28
N PRO A 22 20.09 -25.11 0.31
CA PRO A 22 19.88 -23.88 -0.46
C PRO A 22 21.14 -23.37 -1.17
N TYR A 23 22.32 -23.90 -0.85
CA TYR A 23 23.60 -23.47 -1.42
C TYR A 23 24.11 -24.34 -2.56
N CYS A 24 23.68 -25.61 -2.62
CA CYS A 24 24.25 -26.58 -3.57
C CYS A 24 23.23 -27.59 -4.11
N GLY A 25 21.97 -27.52 -3.71
CA GLY A 25 20.88 -28.38 -4.21
C GLY A 25 20.88 -29.81 -3.69
N GLY A 26 21.89 -30.25 -2.92
CA GLY A 26 21.95 -31.63 -2.42
C GLY A 26 20.91 -31.96 -1.34
N ALA A 27 20.47 -33.23 -1.30
CA ALA A 27 19.36 -33.69 -0.44
C ALA A 27 19.78 -34.39 0.87
N TYR A 28 21.08 -34.63 1.10
CA TYR A 28 21.60 -35.28 2.31
C TYR A 28 21.64 -34.31 3.51
N LEU A 29 20.47 -34.03 4.07
CA LEU A 29 20.27 -33.08 5.15
C LEU A 29 20.16 -33.78 6.50
N ARG A 30 20.67 -33.13 7.55
CA ARG A 30 20.47 -33.53 8.95
C ARG A 30 19.94 -32.35 9.75
N LEU A 31 18.96 -32.62 10.62
CA LEU A 31 18.60 -31.67 11.68
C LEU A 31 19.77 -31.58 12.67
N HIS A 32 20.47 -30.45 12.64
CA HIS A 32 21.66 -30.21 13.44
C HIS A 32 21.30 -29.70 14.84
N GLN A 33 20.33 -28.79 14.94
CA GLN A 33 19.94 -28.19 16.21
C GLN A 33 18.50 -27.66 16.18
N VAL A 34 17.79 -27.77 17.30
CA VAL A 34 16.57 -27.00 17.56
C VAL A 34 16.94 -25.77 18.38
N VAL A 35 16.60 -24.59 17.89
CA VAL A 35 16.99 -23.31 18.48
C VAL A 35 15.76 -22.58 18.99
N SER A 36 15.78 -22.12 20.25
CA SER A 36 14.82 -21.13 20.73
C SER A 36 15.20 -19.75 20.18
N LYS A 37 14.27 -19.12 19.47
CA LYS A 37 14.46 -17.82 18.85
C LYS A 37 13.50 -16.82 19.50
N GLN A 38 14.05 -15.80 20.13
CA GLN A 38 13.29 -14.64 20.57
C GLN A 38 12.63 -13.95 19.37
N LEU A 39 11.39 -13.54 19.58
CA LEU A 39 10.53 -12.96 18.56
C LEU A 39 9.79 -11.75 19.14
N ARG A 40 9.90 -10.61 18.45
CA ARG A 40 9.06 -9.45 18.65
C ARG A 40 7.74 -9.70 17.92
N ASP A 41 6.75 -10.11 18.69
CA ASP A 41 5.39 -10.43 18.25
C ASP A 41 4.40 -10.08 19.37
N THR A 42 3.15 -9.82 19.02
CA THR A 42 2.09 -9.49 19.99
C THR A 42 1.55 -10.70 20.75
N VAL A 43 1.84 -11.92 20.28
CA VAL A 43 1.32 -13.18 20.86
C VAL A 43 2.46 -14.10 21.31
N TYR A 44 3.49 -14.24 20.49
CA TYR A 44 4.57 -15.22 20.74
C TYR A 44 5.91 -14.54 21.07
N PRO A 45 6.38 -14.56 22.33
CA PRO A 45 7.66 -13.94 22.69
C PRO A 45 8.87 -14.71 22.13
N TRP A 46 8.70 -15.99 21.82
CA TRP A 46 9.71 -16.83 21.20
C TRP A 46 9.09 -17.93 20.35
N VAL A 47 9.88 -18.51 19.45
CA VAL A 47 9.51 -19.65 18.62
C VAL A 47 10.67 -20.63 18.50
N LYS A 48 10.38 -21.87 18.11
CA LYS A 48 11.43 -22.82 17.70
C LYS A 48 11.83 -22.54 16.25
N ALA A 49 13.13 -22.59 15.97
CA ALA A 49 13.68 -22.62 14.62
C ALA A 49 14.57 -23.86 14.47
N TYR A 50 14.54 -24.50 13.31
CA TYR A 50 15.32 -25.70 13.07
C TYR A 50 16.56 -25.36 12.25
N ARG A 51 17.74 -25.68 12.77
CA ARG A 51 18.99 -25.55 12.05
C ARG A 51 19.28 -26.87 11.35
N TYR A 52 19.34 -26.83 10.03
CA TYR A 52 19.76 -27.95 9.20
C TYR A 52 21.21 -27.80 8.80
N GLN A 53 21.87 -28.93 8.56
CA GLN A 53 23.21 -29.03 8.01
C GLN A 53 23.17 -29.94 6.79
N TYR A 54 23.85 -29.54 5.71
CA TYR A 54 24.09 -30.43 4.59
C TYR A 54 25.39 -31.20 4.80
N LEU A 55 25.34 -32.54 4.70
CA LEU A 55 26.45 -33.40 5.12
C LEU A 55 27.67 -33.36 4.18
N ARG A 56 27.52 -32.94 2.91
CA ARG A 56 28.67 -32.84 2.01
C ARG A 56 29.36 -31.47 2.05
N CYS A 57 28.61 -30.38 1.89
CA CYS A 57 29.20 -29.02 1.92
C CYS A 57 29.34 -28.43 3.33
N GLN A 58 28.85 -29.13 4.36
CA GLN A 58 28.95 -28.78 5.78
C GLN A 58 28.29 -27.45 6.20
N ARG A 59 27.66 -26.71 5.26
CA ARG A 59 26.95 -25.46 5.57
C ARG A 59 25.70 -25.74 6.39
N THR A 60 25.38 -24.79 7.27
CA THR A 60 24.15 -24.79 8.07
C THR A 60 23.27 -23.60 7.73
N TRP A 61 21.96 -23.79 7.88
CA TRP A 61 20.97 -22.71 7.75
C TRP A 61 19.80 -22.99 8.68
N ARG A 62 18.98 -21.96 8.94
CA ARG A 62 17.78 -22.09 9.77
C ARG A 62 16.54 -22.06 8.89
N VAL A 63 15.61 -22.95 9.17
CA VAL A 63 14.21 -22.85 8.72
C VAL A 63 13.35 -22.37 9.89
N TYR A 64 12.33 -21.61 9.56
CA TYR A 64 11.51 -20.89 10.52
C TYR A 64 10.04 -21.29 10.37
N PRO A 65 9.24 -21.16 11.43
CA PRO A 65 7.80 -21.38 11.34
C PRO A 65 7.12 -20.37 10.43
N GLN A 66 5.91 -20.70 9.97
CA GLN A 66 5.07 -19.80 9.18
C GLN A 66 4.99 -18.41 9.84
N GLY A 67 5.19 -17.36 9.05
CA GLY A 67 5.15 -15.98 9.53
C GLY A 67 6.40 -15.50 10.26
N VAL A 68 7.45 -16.31 10.36
CA VAL A 68 8.75 -15.95 10.96
C VAL A 68 9.86 -16.06 9.92
N SER A 69 10.86 -15.17 10.02
CA SER A 69 12.08 -15.23 9.21
C SER A 69 13.32 -15.10 10.10
N GLY A 70 14.49 -14.91 9.48
CA GLY A 70 15.72 -14.60 10.22
C GLY A 70 15.63 -13.33 11.08
N ALA A 71 14.74 -12.40 10.74
CA ALA A 71 14.54 -11.17 11.51
C ALA A 71 13.99 -11.44 12.92
N GLN A 72 14.23 -10.52 13.86
CA GLN A 72 13.66 -10.62 15.21
C GLN A 72 12.17 -10.25 15.27
N THR A 73 11.62 -9.58 14.26
CA THR A 73 10.21 -9.18 14.20
C THR A 73 9.40 -10.12 13.30
N SER A 74 8.24 -10.57 13.78
CA SER A 74 7.33 -11.43 13.02
C SER A 74 6.74 -10.72 11.80
N GLN A 75 6.25 -11.49 10.81
CA GLN A 75 5.55 -10.92 9.66
C GLN A 75 4.22 -10.28 10.07
N ARG A 76 3.56 -10.78 11.12
CA ARG A 76 2.34 -10.18 11.68
C ARG A 76 2.57 -8.74 12.10
N VAL A 77 3.61 -8.51 12.91
CA VAL A 77 3.95 -7.16 13.41
C VAL A 77 4.38 -6.25 12.27
N LYS A 78 5.14 -6.77 11.29
CA LYS A 78 5.47 -5.99 10.09
C LYS A 78 4.21 -5.58 9.32
N GLY A 79 3.28 -6.51 9.13
CA GLY A 79 1.99 -6.23 8.48
C GLY A 79 1.17 -5.20 9.26
N LEU A 80 1.16 -5.28 10.59
CA LEU A 80 0.50 -4.29 11.44
C LEU A 80 1.13 -2.90 11.32
N ALA A 81 2.47 -2.82 11.25
CA ALA A 81 3.17 -1.55 11.02
C ALA A 81 2.78 -0.91 9.68
N VAL A 82 2.76 -1.70 8.61
CA VAL A 82 2.31 -1.24 7.27
C VAL A 82 0.86 -0.79 7.32
N LEU A 83 -0.01 -1.58 7.95
CA LEU A 83 -1.43 -1.26 8.09
C LEU A 83 -1.65 0.07 8.81
N LEU A 84 -1.03 0.28 9.97
CA LEU A 84 -1.17 1.51 10.74
C LEU A 84 -0.72 2.73 9.92
N TYR A 85 0.39 2.59 9.19
CA TYR A 85 0.84 3.64 8.28
C TYR A 85 -0.17 3.93 7.17
N LEU A 86 -0.75 2.89 6.54
CA LEU A 86 -1.78 3.04 5.51
C LEU A 86 -3.09 3.65 6.04
N LEU A 87 -3.37 3.51 7.34
CA LEU A 87 -4.49 4.18 8.01
C LEU A 87 -4.20 5.65 8.34
N GLY A 88 -3.06 6.20 7.90
CA GLY A 88 -2.71 7.61 8.01
C GLY A 88 -1.82 7.95 9.21
N LEU A 89 -1.33 6.96 9.97
CA LEU A 89 -0.39 7.24 11.05
C LEU A 89 1.00 7.54 10.50
N SER A 90 1.67 8.53 11.09
CA SER A 90 3.10 8.76 10.82
C SER A 90 3.94 7.57 11.30
N TYR A 91 5.20 7.45 10.84
CA TYR A 91 6.12 6.42 11.33
C TYR A 91 6.36 6.49 12.85
N GLY A 92 6.36 7.71 13.41
CA GLY A 92 6.46 7.93 14.85
C GLY A 92 5.20 7.50 15.60
N ALA A 93 4.02 7.89 15.11
CA ALA A 93 2.75 7.46 15.69
C ALA A 93 2.60 5.94 15.64
N THR A 94 2.94 5.32 14.51
CA THR A 94 2.96 3.86 14.34
C THR A 94 3.88 3.19 15.35
N SER A 95 5.09 3.74 15.56
CA SER A 95 6.05 3.24 16.55
C SER A 95 5.46 3.26 17.97
N LEU A 96 4.84 4.37 18.38
CA LEU A 96 4.17 4.51 19.68
C LEU A 96 2.98 3.55 19.82
N THR A 97 2.15 3.41 18.78
CA THR A 97 1.02 2.48 18.80
C THR A 97 1.49 1.03 18.94
N LEU A 98 2.54 0.61 18.21
CA LEU A 98 3.09 -0.74 18.33
C LEU A 98 3.63 -0.99 19.75
N GLU A 99 4.28 0.00 20.36
CA GLU A 99 4.73 -0.07 21.75
C GLU A 99 3.57 -0.23 22.73
N ALA A 100 2.49 0.53 22.57
CA ALA A 100 1.27 0.38 23.36
C ALA A 100 0.60 -1.00 23.19
N LEU A 101 0.80 -1.66 22.04
CA LEU A 101 0.37 -3.03 21.77
C LEU A 101 1.39 -4.10 22.24
N GLY A 102 2.39 -3.70 23.02
CA GLY A 102 3.36 -4.59 23.65
C GLY A 102 4.57 -4.96 22.78
N VAL A 103 4.77 -4.29 21.62
CA VAL A 103 5.89 -4.58 20.72
C VAL A 103 6.66 -3.31 20.36
N SER A 104 7.76 -3.07 21.07
CA SER A 104 8.63 -1.93 20.78
C SER A 104 9.30 -2.04 19.40
N MET A 105 9.11 -0.99 18.60
CA MET A 105 9.73 -0.81 17.29
C MET A 105 9.99 0.66 17.06
N CYS A 106 11.23 1.03 16.73
CA CYS A 106 11.57 2.43 16.45
C CYS A 106 11.02 2.90 15.09
N LYS A 107 10.79 4.20 14.95
CA LYS A 107 10.28 4.84 13.71
C LYS A 107 11.08 4.47 12.45
N THR A 108 12.41 4.35 12.54
CA THR A 108 13.26 3.98 11.40
C THR A 108 12.97 2.56 10.94
N ARG A 109 12.72 1.64 11.88
CA ARG A 109 12.36 0.27 11.52
C ARG A 109 10.98 0.20 10.88
N VAL A 110 10.03 1.02 11.33
CA VAL A 110 8.72 1.15 10.69
C VAL A 110 8.90 1.64 9.25
N TYR A 111 9.71 2.69 9.04
CA TYR A 111 10.05 3.19 7.71
C TYR A 111 10.60 2.08 6.80
N ASP A 112 11.64 1.35 7.24
CA ASP A 112 12.24 0.26 6.45
C ASP A 112 11.21 -0.82 6.07
N ILE A 113 10.30 -1.16 6.99
CA ILE A 113 9.27 -2.16 6.75
C ILE A 113 8.26 -1.67 5.71
N VAL A 114 7.84 -0.41 5.79
CA VAL A 114 6.91 0.19 4.83
C VAL A 114 7.56 0.29 3.45
N GLN A 115 8.81 0.74 3.36
CA GLN A 115 9.53 0.80 2.08
C GLN A 115 9.70 -0.59 1.46
N ALA A 116 10.13 -1.58 2.24
CA ALA A 116 10.25 -2.95 1.75
C ALA A 116 8.91 -3.59 1.36
N ALA A 117 7.79 -3.12 1.92
CA ALA A 117 6.46 -3.51 1.47
C ALA A 117 6.12 -2.83 0.15
N ALA A 118 6.37 -1.53 0.01
CA ALA A 118 6.15 -0.76 -1.21
C ALA A 118 6.98 -1.30 -2.39
N GLU A 119 8.24 -1.70 -2.18
CA GLU A 119 9.11 -2.31 -3.19
C GLU A 119 8.60 -3.65 -3.76
N ARG A 120 7.64 -4.30 -3.09
CA ARG A 120 7.02 -5.54 -3.56
C ARG A 120 5.73 -5.29 -4.35
N VAL A 121 5.26 -4.04 -4.40
CA VAL A 121 4.09 -3.61 -5.16
C VAL A 121 4.36 -3.31 -6.66
N PRO A 122 5.60 -3.02 -7.16
CA PRO A 122 5.78 -2.76 -8.58
C PRO A 122 5.44 -4.00 -9.42
N GLY A 123 4.56 -3.82 -10.41
CA GLY A 123 4.26 -4.85 -11.42
C GLY A 123 2.78 -5.10 -11.70
N MET A 124 1.84 -4.59 -10.90
CA MET A 124 0.44 -4.55 -11.35
C MET A 124 0.29 -3.40 -12.35
N THR A 125 0.07 -3.75 -13.62
CA THR A 125 -0.35 -2.78 -14.63
C THR A 125 -1.64 -2.10 -14.16
N ARG A 126 -1.86 -0.81 -14.48
CA ARG A 126 -3.11 -0.11 -14.13
C ARG A 126 -4.35 -0.91 -14.55
N SER A 127 -4.29 -1.59 -15.70
CA SER A 127 -5.32 -2.54 -16.16
C SER A 127 -5.52 -3.76 -15.25
N GLY A 128 -4.46 -4.26 -14.62
CA GLY A 128 -4.55 -5.34 -13.62
C GLY A 128 -5.16 -4.89 -12.31
N VAL A 129 -4.88 -3.66 -11.87
CA VAL A 129 -5.49 -3.04 -10.68
C VAL A 129 -6.99 -2.80 -10.89
N PHE A 130 -7.38 -2.34 -12.09
CA PHE A 130 -8.78 -2.08 -12.44
C PHE A 130 -9.54 -3.29 -12.98
N SER A 131 -8.90 -4.46 -13.03
CA SER A 131 -9.58 -5.67 -13.52
C SER A 131 -10.79 -5.97 -12.65
N GLY A 132 -11.98 -5.95 -13.27
CA GLY A 132 -13.26 -6.16 -12.57
C GLY A 132 -13.88 -4.91 -11.94
N ILE A 133 -13.21 -3.74 -11.98
CA ILE A 133 -13.79 -2.47 -11.55
C ILE A 133 -14.51 -1.82 -12.72
N ARG A 134 -15.76 -1.41 -12.52
CA ARG A 134 -16.54 -0.62 -13.46
C ARG A 134 -17.18 0.53 -12.72
N THR A 135 -17.03 1.74 -13.24
CA THR A 135 -17.78 2.89 -12.78
C THR A 135 -18.23 3.72 -13.97
N PRO A 136 -19.52 4.09 -14.07
CA PRO A 136 -19.99 5.00 -15.10
C PRO A 136 -19.65 6.46 -14.78
N ALA A 137 -19.33 6.80 -13.52
CA ALA A 137 -19.08 8.15 -13.05
C ALA A 137 -17.71 8.25 -12.36
N LEU A 138 -16.77 8.87 -13.07
CA LEU A 138 -15.41 9.07 -12.60
C LEU A 138 -15.31 10.45 -11.93
N GLY A 139 -15.05 10.47 -10.63
CA GLY A 139 -14.64 11.69 -9.95
C GLY A 139 -13.15 11.93 -10.19
N SER A 140 -12.75 13.17 -10.46
CA SER A 140 -11.35 13.55 -10.62
C SER A 140 -11.07 14.92 -10.02
N ASP A 141 -9.97 15.01 -9.29
CA ASP A 141 -9.53 16.21 -8.61
C ASP A 141 -8.00 16.31 -8.66
N VAL A 142 -7.48 17.52 -8.51
CA VAL A 142 -6.05 17.77 -8.40
C VAL A 142 -5.75 18.49 -7.11
N THR A 143 -4.70 18.05 -6.42
CA THR A 143 -4.23 18.72 -5.21
C THR A 143 -2.73 18.90 -5.22
N LYS A 144 -2.22 19.83 -4.42
CA LYS A 144 -0.79 20.05 -4.24
C LYS A 144 -0.40 19.72 -2.81
N VAL A 145 0.61 18.87 -2.65
CA VAL A 145 1.20 18.58 -1.35
C VAL A 145 2.65 19.03 -1.34
N ARG A 146 3.09 19.58 -0.21
CA ARG A 146 4.49 19.97 -0.04
C ARG A 146 5.29 18.80 0.50
N CYS A 147 6.20 18.25 -0.30
CA CYS A 147 7.07 17.15 0.08
C CYS A 147 8.54 17.61 -0.03
N ALA A 148 9.32 17.45 1.03
CA ALA A 148 10.73 17.85 1.07
C ALA A 148 11.00 19.28 0.54
N GLY A 149 10.08 20.21 0.84
CA GLY A 149 10.17 21.61 0.40
C GLY A 149 9.64 21.89 -1.01
N GLN A 150 9.41 20.87 -1.83
CA GLN A 150 8.87 20.96 -3.19
C GLN A 150 7.36 20.76 -3.20
N TRP A 151 6.66 21.45 -4.10
CA TRP A 151 5.24 21.21 -4.36
C TRP A 151 5.09 20.07 -5.37
N LEU A 152 4.40 19.01 -4.96
CA LEU A 152 4.03 17.90 -5.82
C LEU A 152 2.56 18.03 -6.18
N CYS A 153 2.27 18.09 -7.48
CA CYS A 153 0.92 18.02 -8.00
C CYS A 153 0.49 16.54 -8.02
N LEU A 154 -0.67 16.25 -7.44
CA LEU A 154 -1.23 14.91 -7.35
C LEU A 154 -2.62 14.92 -7.98
N GLY A 155 -2.84 14.00 -8.90
CA GLY A 155 -4.16 13.68 -9.43
C GLY A 155 -4.81 12.58 -8.60
N LEU A 156 -6.06 12.80 -8.19
CA LEU A 156 -6.88 11.82 -7.50
C LEU A 156 -8.07 11.45 -8.36
N SER A 157 -8.26 10.15 -8.60
CA SER A 157 -9.44 9.63 -9.30
C SER A 157 -10.22 8.69 -8.41
N VAL A 158 -11.55 8.79 -8.46
CA VAL A 158 -12.46 8.02 -7.61
C VAL A 158 -13.65 7.51 -8.42
N ASP A 159 -14.23 6.39 -8.00
CA ASP A 159 -15.59 6.04 -8.37
C ASP A 159 -16.54 6.92 -7.55
N ASP A 160 -17.17 7.90 -8.19
CA ASP A 160 -17.96 8.92 -7.49
C ASP A 160 -19.29 8.37 -6.92
N ILE A 161 -19.66 7.14 -7.30
CA ILE A 161 -20.84 6.44 -6.76
C ILE A 161 -20.50 5.76 -5.44
N THR A 162 -19.36 5.08 -5.37
CA THR A 162 -18.99 4.25 -4.21
C THR A 162 -18.01 4.93 -3.26
N GLY A 163 -17.35 5.99 -3.72
CA GLY A 163 -16.24 6.63 -3.02
C GLY A 163 -14.95 5.81 -3.03
N LEU A 164 -14.86 4.78 -3.88
CA LEU A 164 -13.63 3.99 -4.03
C LEU A 164 -12.55 4.83 -4.73
N VAL A 165 -11.42 5.05 -4.05
CA VAL A 165 -10.24 5.66 -4.69
C VAL A 165 -9.69 4.69 -5.74
N LEU A 166 -9.62 5.16 -6.98
CA LEU A 166 -9.10 4.42 -8.12
C LEU A 166 -7.59 4.65 -8.25
N THR A 167 -7.15 5.92 -8.26
CA THR A 167 -5.73 6.26 -8.29
C THR A 167 -5.38 7.50 -7.47
N VAL A 168 -4.11 7.54 -7.07
CA VAL A 168 -3.40 8.77 -6.68
C VAL A 168 -2.10 8.76 -7.48
N ASP A 169 -1.93 9.72 -8.38
CA ASP A 169 -0.79 9.78 -9.29
C ASP A 169 -0.08 11.13 -9.17
N GLY A 170 1.25 11.13 -9.27
CA GLY A 170 2.00 12.37 -9.45
C GLY A 170 1.80 12.92 -10.85
N LEU A 171 1.50 14.21 -10.97
CA LEU A 171 1.28 14.90 -12.24
C LEU A 171 2.39 15.94 -12.48
N SER A 172 2.73 16.13 -13.76
CA SER A 172 3.64 17.19 -14.19
C SER A 172 3.01 18.58 -14.16
N GLY A 173 1.68 18.66 -14.15
CA GLY A 173 0.92 19.90 -14.28
C GLY A 173 -0.58 19.66 -14.17
N GLU A 174 -1.34 20.74 -14.34
CA GLU A 174 -2.80 20.79 -14.21
C GLU A 174 -3.46 21.20 -15.55
N ASP A 175 -2.66 21.29 -16.61
CA ASP A 175 -3.12 21.59 -17.96
C ASP A 175 -3.89 20.42 -18.58
N ALA A 176 -4.73 20.72 -19.57
CA ALA A 176 -5.60 19.75 -20.20
C ALA A 176 -4.84 18.58 -20.84
N GLU A 177 -3.64 18.80 -21.39
CA GLU A 177 -2.83 17.73 -21.99
C GLU A 177 -2.36 16.73 -20.92
N THR A 178 -1.79 17.25 -19.82
CA THR A 178 -1.37 16.42 -18.68
C THR A 178 -2.56 15.63 -18.11
N LEU A 179 -3.69 16.29 -17.89
CA LEU A 179 -4.89 15.65 -17.33
C LEU A 179 -5.51 14.62 -18.28
N GLN A 180 -5.52 14.89 -19.59
CA GLN A 180 -6.03 13.95 -20.58
C GLN A 180 -5.14 12.70 -20.64
N ALA A 181 -3.82 12.88 -20.67
CA ALA A 181 -2.87 11.77 -20.65
C ALA A 181 -3.04 10.90 -19.39
N TRP A 182 -3.30 11.53 -18.25
CA TRP A 182 -3.56 10.85 -16.99
C TRP A 182 -4.90 10.08 -16.98
N LEU A 183 -6.00 10.73 -17.38
CA LEU A 183 -7.35 10.18 -17.26
C LEU A 183 -7.71 9.17 -18.35
N THR A 184 -7.18 9.31 -19.57
CA THR A 184 -7.46 8.39 -20.70
C THR A 184 -7.36 6.90 -20.33
N PRO A 185 -6.24 6.40 -19.76
CA PRO A 185 -6.13 4.99 -19.41
C PRO A 185 -7.10 4.57 -18.29
N ILE A 186 -7.46 5.47 -17.38
CA ILE A 186 -8.39 5.19 -16.26
C ILE A 186 -9.80 5.03 -16.82
N VAL A 187 -10.28 6.05 -17.53
CA VAL A 187 -11.61 6.09 -18.17
C VAL A 187 -11.87 4.84 -19.00
N ARG A 188 -10.91 4.45 -19.85
CA ARG A 188 -11.00 3.24 -20.68
C ARG A 188 -11.06 1.96 -19.86
N SER A 189 -10.30 1.88 -18.77
CA SER A 189 -10.23 0.68 -17.94
C SER A 189 -11.50 0.44 -17.13
N VAL A 190 -12.10 1.51 -16.59
CA VAL A 190 -13.31 1.42 -15.77
C VAL A 190 -14.61 1.59 -16.57
N GLY A 191 -14.52 2.01 -17.83
CA GLY A 191 -15.67 2.23 -18.71
C GLY A 191 -16.52 3.43 -18.31
N ALA A 192 -15.89 4.49 -17.83
CA ALA A 192 -16.57 5.72 -17.41
C ALA A 192 -17.21 6.43 -18.60
N ARG A 193 -18.34 7.10 -18.34
CA ARG A 193 -19.10 7.89 -19.31
C ARG A 193 -19.33 9.33 -18.85
N LEU A 194 -19.27 9.55 -17.53
CA LEU A 194 -19.41 10.84 -16.89
C LEU A 194 -18.11 11.16 -16.14
N LEU A 195 -17.57 12.35 -16.38
CA LEU A 195 -16.50 12.95 -15.58
C LEU A 195 -17.12 13.96 -14.61
N ILE A 196 -16.79 13.82 -13.32
CA ILE A 196 -17.18 14.73 -12.26
C ILE A 196 -15.90 15.37 -11.72
N SER A 197 -15.79 16.68 -11.81
CA SER A 197 -14.62 17.43 -11.34
C SER A 197 -15.03 18.75 -10.70
N ASP A 198 -14.09 19.53 -10.21
CA ASP A 198 -14.34 20.95 -9.97
C ASP A 198 -14.62 21.72 -11.27
N ASP A 199 -14.77 23.04 -11.18
CA ASP A 199 -15.08 23.90 -12.32
C ASP A 199 -13.83 24.34 -13.13
N ALA A 200 -12.69 23.64 -12.98
CA ALA A 200 -11.49 23.97 -13.73
C ALA A 200 -11.66 23.65 -15.23
N ASP A 201 -11.33 24.63 -16.08
CA ASP A 201 -11.53 24.53 -17.54
C ASP A 201 -10.75 23.39 -18.19
N ALA A 202 -9.62 23.00 -17.61
CA ALA A 202 -8.83 21.87 -18.10
C ALA A 202 -9.63 20.56 -18.10
N PHE A 203 -10.47 20.31 -17.08
CA PHE A 203 -11.31 19.11 -17.04
C PHE A 203 -12.45 19.14 -18.06
N LYS A 204 -12.99 20.32 -18.39
CA LYS A 204 -14.01 20.46 -19.45
C LYS A 204 -13.43 20.04 -20.80
N GLN A 205 -12.23 20.51 -21.11
CA GLN A 205 -11.50 20.12 -22.32
C GLN A 205 -11.19 18.62 -22.37
N VAL A 206 -10.81 18.03 -21.22
CA VAL A 206 -10.58 16.59 -21.13
C VAL A 206 -11.87 15.78 -21.34
N ALA A 207 -12.99 16.21 -20.76
CA ALA A 207 -14.28 15.54 -20.95
C ALA A 207 -14.68 15.55 -22.43
N GLU A 208 -14.58 16.70 -23.11
CA GLU A 208 -14.82 16.81 -24.55
C GLU A 208 -13.87 15.90 -25.34
N GLY A 209 -12.57 15.96 -25.05
CA GLY A 209 -11.54 15.17 -25.74
C GLY A 209 -11.67 13.65 -25.54
N LEU A 210 -12.36 13.22 -24.49
CA LEU A 210 -12.65 11.81 -24.20
C LEU A 210 -14.10 11.41 -24.51
N ALA A 211 -14.90 12.32 -25.06
CA ALA A 211 -16.32 12.14 -25.33
C ALA A 211 -17.11 11.67 -24.10
N LEU A 212 -16.86 12.31 -22.96
CA LEU A 212 -17.55 12.08 -21.69
C LEU A 212 -18.58 13.19 -21.46
N ASP A 213 -19.70 12.82 -20.84
CA ASP A 213 -20.53 13.82 -20.17
C ASP A 213 -19.71 14.47 -19.05
N HIS A 214 -19.95 15.75 -18.77
CA HIS A 214 -19.26 16.47 -17.70
C HIS A 214 -20.25 17.07 -16.71
N GLN A 215 -19.95 16.92 -15.42
CA GLN A 215 -20.69 17.55 -14.34
C GLN A 215 -19.73 18.21 -13.36
N VAL A 216 -20.02 19.45 -12.98
CA VAL A 216 -19.31 20.11 -11.89
C VAL A 216 -19.72 19.49 -10.54
N CYS A 217 -18.73 19.25 -9.68
CA CYS A 217 -18.90 18.66 -8.37
C CYS A 217 -19.66 19.61 -7.44
N LYS A 218 -20.86 19.20 -7.03
CA LYS A 218 -21.73 20.00 -6.14
C LYS A 218 -21.05 20.38 -4.82
N SER A 219 -20.23 19.47 -4.27
CA SER A 219 -19.49 19.73 -3.03
C SER A 219 -18.41 20.80 -3.19
N HIS A 220 -17.83 20.96 -4.38
CA HIS A 220 -16.93 22.08 -4.67
C HIS A 220 -17.69 23.38 -4.86
N VAL A 221 -18.79 23.35 -5.63
CA VAL A 221 -19.64 24.55 -5.82
C VAL A 221 -20.11 25.09 -4.48
N LEU A 222 -20.70 24.26 -3.62
CA LEU A 222 -21.21 24.67 -2.32
C LEU A 222 -20.11 25.33 -1.47
N ARG A 223 -19.00 24.61 -1.24
CA ARG A 223 -17.89 25.10 -0.41
C ARG A 223 -17.29 26.41 -0.94
N ASN A 224 -17.09 26.50 -2.26
CA ASN A 224 -16.48 27.69 -2.87
C ASN A 224 -17.43 28.89 -2.82
N THR A 225 -18.73 28.68 -3.05
CA THR A 225 -19.72 29.75 -2.95
C THR A 225 -19.90 30.23 -1.51
N GLU A 226 -19.96 29.32 -0.53
CA GLU A 226 -20.04 29.68 0.90
C GLU A 226 -18.80 30.48 1.33
N ALA A 227 -17.60 30.00 1.01
CA ALA A 227 -16.36 30.71 1.33
C ALA A 227 -16.29 32.09 0.66
N LEU A 228 -16.76 32.22 -0.58
CA LEU A 228 -16.84 33.52 -1.25
C LEU A 228 -17.78 34.48 -0.52
N ILE A 229 -18.99 34.01 -0.14
CA ILE A 229 -19.95 34.83 0.60
C ILE A 229 -19.33 35.35 1.90
N GLU A 230 -18.64 34.50 2.66
CA GLU A 230 -17.95 34.89 3.90
C GLU A 230 -16.89 35.98 3.69
N THR A 231 -16.22 36.02 2.52
CA THR A 231 -15.25 37.09 2.22
C THR A 231 -15.89 38.42 1.81
N LEU A 232 -17.17 38.40 1.42
CA LEU A 232 -17.91 39.56 0.95
C LEU A 232 -18.77 40.21 2.04
N THR A 233 -18.98 39.53 3.17
CA THR A 233 -19.73 40.00 4.34
C THR A 233 -18.80 40.40 5.49
#